data_AF-A0A930QFM5-F1
#
_entry.id   AF-A0A930QFM5-F1
#
_cell.length_a   1.000
_cell.length_b   1.000
_cell.length_c   1.000
_cell.angle_alpha   90.00
_cell.angle_beta   90.00
_cell.angle_gamma   90.00
#
_symmetry.space_group_name_H-M   'P 1'
#
loop_
_entity.id
_entity.type
_entity.pdbx_description
1 polymer ?
#
loop_
_entity_poly.entity_id
_entity_poly.type
_entity_poly.pdbx_seq_one_letter_code
_entity_poly.pdbx_strand_id
1 'polypeptide(L)'
;KSAPPASRIEDIHPDPEMGEGFVSLLSLDMDAYAAKYGSKSIRKNLTIPAWLNTFAEQKKLNVSKVLQDALTALYQKEAAAQ
;
A
#
# COMPACT_ATOMS: atom_id res chain seq x y z
N LYS A 1 -6.98 5.54 -10.16
CA LYS A 1 -6.83 7.00 -10.35
C LYS A 1 -5.34 7.26 -10.46
N SER A 2 -4.88 7.90 -11.55
CA SER A 2 -3.48 8.33 -11.64
C SER A 2 -3.23 9.40 -10.59
N ALA A 3 -2.00 9.49 -10.09
CA ALA A 3 -1.60 10.61 -9.26
C ALA A 3 -1.79 11.92 -10.06
N PRO A 4 -2.24 13.01 -9.41
CA PRO A 4 -2.30 14.30 -10.08
C PRO A 4 -0.88 14.75 -10.50
N PRO A 5 -0.76 15.52 -11.59
CA PRO A 5 0.52 16.09 -11.98
C PRO A 5 1.05 16.99 -10.86
N ALA A 6 2.37 17.00 -10.67
CA ALA A 6 3.02 17.88 -9.70
C ALA A 6 2.79 19.35 -10.09
N SER A 7 2.38 20.16 -9.12
CA SER A 7 2.27 21.61 -9.28
C SER A 7 3.66 22.23 -9.42
N ARG A 8 3.75 23.36 -10.12
CA ARG A 8 5.00 24.13 -10.14
C ARG A 8 5.18 24.81 -8.79
N ILE A 9 6.43 24.86 -8.32
CA ILE A 9 6.75 25.49 -7.03
C ILE A 9 6.38 26.98 -7.01
N GLU A 10 6.51 27.65 -8.15
CA GLU A 10 6.19 29.07 -8.37
C GLU A 10 4.70 29.37 -8.14
N ASP A 11 3.82 28.38 -8.32
CA ASP A 11 2.38 28.55 -8.18
C ASP A 11 1.91 28.34 -6.73
N ILE A 12 2.77 27.79 -5.86
CA ILE A 12 2.43 27.51 -4.46
C ILE A 12 2.87 28.67 -3.58
N HIS A 13 1.91 29.28 -2.91
CA HIS A 13 2.13 30.39 -2.00
C HIS A 13 1.66 29.99 -0.59
N PRO A 14 2.45 30.26 0.45
CA PRO A 14 2.01 30.05 1.82
C PRO A 14 0.82 30.96 2.13
N ASP A 15 -0.17 30.41 2.85
CA ASP A 15 -1.39 31.15 3.20
C ASP A 15 -1.03 32.30 4.16
N PRO A 16 -1.31 33.56 3.78
CA PRO A 16 -0.96 34.72 4.60
C PRO A 16 -1.70 34.76 5.95
N GLU A 17 -2.81 34.04 6.12
CA GLU A 17 -3.50 33.94 7.42
C GLU A 17 -2.84 32.94 8.38
N MET A 18 -2.00 32.03 7.88
CA MET A 18 -1.34 30.98 8.68
C MET A 18 0.05 31.37 9.19
N GLY A 19 0.56 32.58 8.87
CA GLY A 19 1.86 33.10 9.32
C GLY A 19 2.99 32.95 8.30
N GLU A 20 4.25 33.01 8.75
CA GLU A 20 5.44 32.81 7.89
C GLU A 20 5.58 31.32 7.51
N GLY A 21 5.04 30.95 6.34
CA GLY A 21 5.27 29.66 5.70
C GLY A 21 6.41 29.72 4.68
N PHE A 22 7.06 28.59 4.41
CA PHE A 22 8.03 28.44 3.33
C PHE A 22 7.67 27.25 2.45
N VAL A 23 8.04 27.33 1.17
CA VAL A 23 7.77 26.26 0.19
C VAL A 23 8.97 25.32 0.13
N SER A 24 8.72 24.01 0.19
CA SER A 24 9.75 22.97 0.10
C SER A 24 9.37 21.92 -0.93
N LEU A 25 10.38 21.42 -1.66
CA LEU A 25 10.20 20.33 -2.61
C LEU A 25 10.42 19.00 -1.92
N LEU A 26 9.45 18.10 -2.07
CA LEU A 26 9.56 16.71 -1.67
C LEU A 26 9.73 15.84 -2.91
N SER A 27 10.89 15.19 -3.04
CA SER A 27 11.12 14.17 -4.05
C SER A 27 10.61 12.83 -3.55
N LEU A 28 9.52 12.35 -4.15
CA LEU A 28 8.94 11.04 -3.86
C LEU A 28 9.12 10.15 -5.08
N ASP A 29 9.81 9.02 -4.89
CA ASP A 29 9.87 7.98 -5.91
C ASP A 29 8.55 7.19 -5.90
N MET A 30 7.60 7.66 -6.71
CA MET A 30 6.30 7.05 -6.87
C MET A 30 6.38 5.66 -7.52
N ASP A 31 7.44 5.37 -8.29
CA ASP A 31 7.64 4.07 -8.94
C ASP A 31 8.10 3.03 -7.92
N ALA A 32 9.05 3.38 -7.05
CA ALA A 32 9.44 2.53 -5.93
C ALA A 32 8.29 2.34 -4.93
N TYR A 33 7.50 3.40 -4.68
CA TYR A 33 6.29 3.33 -3.86
C TYR A 33 5.23 2.43 -4.51
N ALA A 34 4.96 2.56 -5.80
CA ALA A 34 4.01 1.73 -6.53
C ALA A 34 4.53 0.29 -6.73
N ALA A 35 5.84 0.06 -6.80
CA ALA A 35 6.39 -1.28 -6.84
C ALA A 35 6.21 -2.01 -5.49
N LYS A 36 6.32 -1.28 -4.38
CA LYS A 36 6.14 -1.83 -3.01
C LYS A 36 4.68 -1.91 -2.56
N TYR A 37 3.85 -0.92 -2.92
CA TYR A 37 2.49 -0.75 -2.41
C TYR A 37 1.43 -0.64 -3.53
N GLY A 38 1.82 -0.81 -4.78
CA GLY A 38 0.90 -0.69 -5.91
C GLY A 38 -0.15 -1.81 -5.92
N SER A 39 -1.24 -1.52 -6.61
CA SER A 39 -2.42 -2.39 -6.72
C SER A 39 -2.25 -3.58 -7.68
N LYS A 40 -1.02 -3.88 -8.13
CA LYS A 40 -0.76 -5.02 -9.00
C LYS A 40 -0.89 -6.32 -8.21
N SER A 41 -2.02 -7.01 -8.37
CA SER A 41 -2.18 -8.36 -7.88
C SER A 41 -1.33 -9.34 -8.68
N ILE A 42 -0.38 -10.01 -8.01
CA ILE A 42 0.45 -11.06 -8.61
C ILE A 42 -0.14 -12.41 -8.24
N ARG A 43 -0.46 -13.25 -9.25
CA ARG A 43 -0.89 -14.63 -9.00
C ARG A 43 0.30 -15.44 -8.47
N LYS A 44 0.08 -16.14 -7.36
CA LYS A 44 1.03 -17.09 -6.77
C LYS A 44 0.38 -18.46 -6.63
N ASN A 45 1.11 -19.50 -6.98
CA ASN A 45 0.72 -20.88 -6.69
C ASN A 45 1.30 -21.25 -5.32
N LEU A 46 0.48 -21.83 -4.45
CA LEU A 46 0.86 -22.22 -3.08
C LEU A 46 0.50 -23.67 -2.83
N THR A 47 1.27 -24.34 -1.96
CA THR A 47 1.02 -25.70 -1.53
C THR A 47 0.48 -25.66 -0.10
N ILE A 48 -0.70 -26.23 0.12
CA ILE A 48 -1.32 -26.33 1.45
C ILE A 48 -1.72 -27.79 1.75
N PRO A 49 -1.74 -28.20 3.03
CA PRO A 49 -2.26 -29.49 3.43
C PRO A 49 -3.72 -29.68 3.00
N ALA A 50 -4.09 -30.92 2.63
CA ALA A 50 -5.44 -31.24 2.15
C ALA A 50 -6.55 -30.86 3.14
N TRP A 51 -6.33 -31.08 4.44
CA TRP A 51 -7.30 -30.73 5.48
C TRP A 51 -7.59 -29.22 5.55
N LEU A 52 -6.59 -28.38 5.22
CA LEU A 52 -6.72 -26.93 5.22
C LEU A 52 -7.54 -26.46 4.01
N ASN A 53 -7.36 -27.13 2.87
CA ASN A 53 -8.19 -26.88 1.68
C ASN A 53 -9.65 -27.25 1.94
N THR A 54 -9.91 -28.43 2.50
CA THR A 54 -11.26 -28.87 2.87
C THR A 54 -11.92 -27.90 3.84
N PHE A 55 -11.19 -27.42 4.85
CA PHE A 55 -11.68 -26.41 5.78
C PHE A 55 -12.05 -25.09 5.08
N ALA A 56 -11.18 -24.61 4.18
CA ALA A 56 -11.42 -23.38 3.43
C ALA A 56 -12.64 -23.51 2.51
N GLU A 57 -12.82 -24.65 1.83
CA GLU A 57 -13.96 -24.92 0.96
C GLU A 57 -15.28 -25.00 1.74
N GLN A 58 -15.30 -25.73 2.86
CA GLN A 58 -16.48 -25.83 3.73
C GLN A 58 -16.94 -24.47 4.26
N LYS A 59 -15.97 -23.61 4.60
CA LYS A 59 -16.22 -22.25 5.09
C LYS A 59 -16.38 -21.23 3.95
N LYS A 60 -16.30 -21.65 2.68
CA LYS A 60 -16.35 -20.81 1.48
C LYS A 60 -15.36 -19.62 1.54
N LEU A 61 -14.16 -19.87 2.04
CA LEU A 61 -13.12 -18.86 2.20
C LEU A 61 -12.39 -18.60 0.87
N ASN A 62 -12.10 -17.33 0.60
CA ASN A 62 -11.19 -16.97 -0.46
C ASN A 62 -9.74 -17.02 0.06
N VAL A 63 -9.03 -18.10 -0.27
CA VAL A 63 -7.64 -18.33 0.16
C VAL A 63 -6.71 -17.18 -0.25
N SER A 64 -6.91 -16.58 -1.42
CA SER A 64 -6.09 -15.45 -1.87
C SER A 64 -6.29 -14.21 -0.99
N LYS A 65 -7.53 -13.94 -0.58
CA LYS A 65 -7.84 -12.83 0.32
C LYS A 65 -7.30 -13.08 1.73
N VAL A 66 -7.51 -14.29 2.26
CA VAL A 66 -6.98 -14.67 3.58
C VAL A 66 -5.46 -14.53 3.63
N LEU A 67 -4.76 -14.95 2.58
CA LEU A 67 -3.31 -14.78 2.47
C LEU A 67 -2.91 -13.31 2.43
N GLN A 68 -3.61 -12.49 1.65
CA GLN A 68 -3.34 -11.05 1.56
C GLN A 68 -3.52 -10.35 2.91
N ASP A 69 -4.61 -10.65 3.61
CA ASP A 69 -4.92 -10.05 4.92
C ASP A 69 -3.87 -10.47 5.95
N ALA A 70 -3.49 -11.75 5.98
CA ALA A 70 -2.46 -12.27 6.88
C ALA A 70 -1.08 -11.64 6.63
N LEU A 71 -0.66 -11.52 5.36
CA LEU A 71 0.61 -10.88 5.00
C LEU A 71 0.62 -9.38 5.34
N THR A 72 -0.50 -8.70 5.13
CA THR A 72 -0.63 -7.27 5.48
C THR A 72 -0.52 -7.08 6.99
N ALA A 73 -1.16 -7.93 7.79
CA ALA A 73 -1.06 -7.88 9.25
C ALA A 73 0.37 -8.15 9.74
N LEU A 74 1.09 -9.11 9.14
CA LEU A 74 2.50 -9.37 9.45
C LEU A 74 3.38 -8.15 9.11
N TYR A 75 3.18 -7.56 7.93
CA TYR A 75 3.90 -6.36 7.50
C TYR A 75 3.70 -5.18 8.47
N GLN A 76 2.44 -4.92 8.86
CA GLN A 76 2.12 -3.85 9.81
C GLN A 76 2.75 -4.10 11.18
N LYS A 77 2.79 -5.35 11.63
CA LYS A 77 3.41 -5.72 12.91
C LYS A 77 4.93 -5.49 12.89
N GLU A 78 5.61 -5.79 11.79
CA GLU A 78 7.04 -5.51 11.63
C GLU A 78 7.33 -4.01 11.53
N ALA A 79 6.52 -3.26 10.75
CA ALA A 79 6.68 -1.82 10.61
C ALA A 79 6.42 -1.05 11.91
N ALA A 80 5.54 -1.55 12.79
CA ALA A 80 5.28 -0.96 14.11
C ALA A 80 6.34 -1.31 15.17
N ALA A 81 7.20 -2.30 14.90
CA ALA A 81 8.30 -2.70 15.77
C ALA A 81 9.63 -2.02 15.42
N GLN A 82 9.66 -1.22 14.35
CA GLN A 82 10.82 -0.44 13.88
C GLN A 82 10.72 1.04 14.26
#